data_AF-A0A4P5V0I7-F1
#
_entry.id   AF-A0A4P5V0I7-F1
#
_cell.length_a   1.000
_cell.length_b   1.000
_cell.length_c   1.000
_cell.angle_alpha   90.00
_cell.angle_beta   90.00
_cell.angle_gamma   90.00
#
_symmetry.space_group_name_H-M   'P 1'
#
loop_
_entity.id
_entity.type
_entity.pdbx_description
1 polymer ?
#
loop_
_entity_poly.entity_id
_entity_poly.type
_entity_poly.pdbx_seq_one_letter_code
_entity_poly.pdbx_strand_id
1 'polypeptide(L)'
;MLVACGAAAGRPAANKPAPTVTRKPVVATATRRATRMPSHTPTATPTITPQPTSTSTPVALLPFTDDFKNAGSGLPEETYQNLKSYYSSSGFKIDFFAANLLQMAPYPRNFPADFSARLRLKLGTDLSTSAGLAFRVADQDNYYAFLVNGGGDFWLLKLKNGNTETLQSAEIEQLQSAFEIKDLRVDVQGSEFRVFAQDILLTVVHDDTFATGGVGLVGWSEQGADSLRFTQLDVVEHAQRSVPARSECALTLDDSAHPGTRQVRLGPLGADGTARVLIEPGDESILFIARTANRFEVINLSAATDPFGTELYNRNYDGIQNDRAQPLQPALPSDEGELTLFLPLAPAQALQAGSYEFSLSTEGGEPICDALAIVRIETEPVPQVIDLNLWLVSAAPELTTAAGRQRLEETLRQTAHTILEPHGLAIGAVHFGEANAAQRMRLQRMSDSQYAELCSALKADMGSGYKLNMALVDEYRVQFSSGATEEPVLGLAPQPGTAIITEGQHSCAVVAWELMDGDMQELTATIIHESAHFLGLAHTTDEDGLSFDFLSDTPQCSAASADVDGNKNVGVDECALFDANNLMFWQSGAQQASVNLTAQQSWLLRRHPLFHPAPQTP
;
A
#
# COMPACT_ATOMS: atom_id res chain seq x y z
N MET A 1 5.34 9.36 8.65
CA MET A 1 5.21 10.59 9.46
C MET A 1 4.84 10.19 10.86
N LEU A 2 5.57 10.74 11.83
CA LEU A 2 5.42 10.49 13.26
C LEU A 2 5.11 11.84 13.94
N VAL A 3 4.28 11.83 15.00
CA VAL A 3 3.88 13.03 15.77
C VAL A 3 4.13 12.78 17.25
N ALA A 4 4.58 13.82 17.98
CA ALA A 4 5.14 13.71 19.33
C ALA A 4 4.45 14.65 20.33
N CYS A 5 4.01 14.12 21.48
CA CYS A 5 3.48 14.93 22.57
C CYS A 5 4.60 15.63 23.37
N GLY A 6 4.55 16.96 23.46
CA GLY A 6 5.49 17.78 24.23
C GLY A 6 5.14 17.90 25.71
N ALA A 7 6.14 18.00 26.58
CA ALA A 7 5.93 18.36 28.00
C ALA A 7 5.98 19.89 28.18
N ALA A 8 5.13 20.44 29.05
CA ALA A 8 5.13 21.88 29.34
C ALA A 8 6.51 22.42 29.78
N ALA A 9 6.86 23.61 29.28
CA ALA A 9 8.18 24.20 29.41
C ALA A 9 8.62 24.39 30.88
N GLY A 10 9.70 23.72 31.28
CA GLY A 10 10.21 23.76 32.66
C GLY A 10 11.16 22.62 33.07
N ARG A 11 11.35 21.60 32.21
CA ARG A 11 12.23 20.44 32.47
C ARG A 11 13.36 20.37 31.42
N PRO A 12 14.66 20.31 31.80
CA PRO A 12 15.76 20.52 30.85
C PRO A 12 16.49 19.24 30.39
N ALA A 13 16.73 19.11 29.09
CA ALA A 13 17.79 18.28 28.48
C ALA A 13 18.29 18.94 27.19
N ALA A 14 19.50 18.60 26.70
CA ALA A 14 20.14 19.40 25.64
C ALA A 14 21.11 18.65 24.70
N ASN A 15 21.05 19.07 23.42
CA ASN A 15 22.17 19.24 22.48
C ASN A 15 22.89 18.04 21.79
N LYS A 16 22.43 17.80 20.54
CA LYS A 16 23.21 17.78 19.25
C LYS A 16 23.68 16.40 18.65
N PRO A 17 24.30 16.28 17.43
CA PRO A 17 23.61 15.71 16.25
C PRO A 17 24.34 14.57 15.45
N ALA A 18 23.73 14.16 14.32
CA ALA A 18 24.11 13.20 13.23
C ALA A 18 25.53 13.38 12.57
N PRO A 19 26.07 12.52 11.61
CA PRO A 19 25.37 11.65 10.61
C PRO A 19 26.04 10.34 9.99
N THR A 20 25.19 9.34 9.59
CA THR A 20 25.19 8.50 8.32
C THR A 20 26.46 7.57 8.02
N VAL A 21 26.72 6.73 6.98
CA VAL A 21 26.31 6.51 5.54
C VAL A 21 26.64 5.08 4.94
N THR A 22 25.74 4.44 4.15
CA THR A 22 25.94 3.36 3.08
C THR A 22 26.52 1.94 3.43
N ARG A 23 26.39 0.81 2.67
CA ARG A 23 25.94 0.48 1.27
C ARG A 23 25.49 -1.02 1.03
N LYS A 24 24.62 -1.23 0.00
CA LYS A 24 24.13 -2.44 -0.77
C LYS A 24 25.14 -3.60 -1.15
N PRO A 25 24.76 -4.76 -1.81
CA PRO A 25 23.66 -5.77 -1.64
C PRO A 25 24.02 -7.28 -2.10
N VAL A 26 23.02 -8.14 -2.46
CA VAL A 26 22.95 -9.22 -3.55
C VAL A 26 22.41 -10.66 -3.17
N VAL A 27 21.15 -10.99 -3.58
CA VAL A 27 20.59 -12.15 -4.40
C VAL A 27 21.20 -13.60 -4.26
N ALA A 28 20.55 -14.80 -4.29
CA ALA A 28 19.32 -15.42 -4.92
C ALA A 28 18.94 -16.83 -4.26
N THR A 29 17.98 -17.71 -4.67
CA THR A 29 16.62 -17.69 -5.30
C THR A 29 16.10 -19.14 -5.69
N ALA A 30 14.82 -19.51 -5.38
CA ALA A 30 13.95 -20.60 -5.95
C ALA A 30 14.34 -22.12 -5.74
N THR A 31 13.53 -23.19 -6.02
CA THR A 31 12.37 -23.39 -6.95
C THR A 31 11.36 -24.55 -6.59
N ARG A 32 10.17 -24.49 -7.21
CA ARG A 32 8.83 -25.18 -7.14
C ARG A 32 8.65 -26.70 -7.43
N ARG A 33 7.37 -27.18 -7.30
CA ARG A 33 6.67 -28.01 -8.33
C ARG A 33 5.13 -27.77 -8.40
N ALA A 34 4.42 -28.25 -9.45
CA ALA A 34 2.98 -27.98 -9.74
C ALA A 34 2.26 -29.07 -10.62
N THR A 35 0.93 -28.94 -10.81
CA THR A 35 0.00 -29.70 -11.73
C THR A 35 -1.44 -29.11 -11.65
N ARG A 36 -2.42 -29.28 -12.57
CA ARG A 36 -2.50 -29.61 -14.03
C ARG A 36 -3.98 -29.45 -14.52
N MET A 37 -4.23 -29.24 -15.84
CA MET A 37 -5.52 -28.92 -16.48
C MET A 37 -5.99 -29.98 -17.55
N PRO A 38 -7.27 -30.03 -18.02
CA PRO A 38 -7.77 -30.90 -19.12
C PRO A 38 -7.97 -30.19 -20.49
N SER A 39 -8.51 -30.87 -21.53
CA SER A 39 -8.33 -30.49 -22.96
C SER A 39 -9.53 -30.82 -23.87
N HIS A 40 -9.66 -30.09 -25.00
CA HIS A 40 -10.48 -30.44 -26.18
C HIS A 40 -9.72 -30.22 -27.52
N THR A 41 -10.33 -30.56 -28.67
CA THR A 41 -9.64 -31.07 -29.89
C THR A 41 -10.26 -30.54 -31.23
N PRO A 42 -9.85 -30.91 -32.49
CA PRO A 42 -9.47 -29.90 -33.51
C PRO A 42 -10.17 -30.02 -34.89
N THR A 43 -9.83 -29.14 -35.86
CA THR A 43 -9.96 -29.23 -37.36
C THR A 43 -9.50 -27.86 -37.96
N ALA A 44 -8.82 -27.70 -39.11
CA ALA A 44 -8.68 -28.51 -40.34
C ALA A 44 -7.25 -28.53 -40.95
N THR A 45 -7.05 -29.29 -42.04
CA THR A 45 -5.75 -29.53 -42.73
C THR A 45 -5.57 -28.71 -44.01
N PRO A 46 -4.39 -28.08 -44.24
CA PRO A 46 -3.98 -27.53 -45.54
C PRO A 46 -3.01 -28.45 -46.34
N THR A 47 -2.80 -28.11 -47.62
CA THR A 47 -2.13 -28.96 -48.64
C THR A 47 -0.59 -28.96 -48.57
N ILE A 48 0.02 -30.12 -48.81
CA ILE A 48 1.48 -30.30 -48.91
C ILE A 48 2.08 -29.47 -50.07
N THR A 49 3.06 -28.63 -49.75
CA THR A 49 3.96 -27.92 -50.68
C THR A 49 5.40 -28.21 -50.23
N PRO A 50 6.38 -28.43 -51.14
CA PRO A 50 7.67 -28.99 -50.75
C PRO A 50 8.50 -28.11 -49.80
N GLN A 51 9.15 -28.78 -48.85
CA GLN A 51 9.99 -28.21 -47.80
C GLN A 51 11.12 -27.31 -48.35
N PRO A 52 11.19 -26.01 -47.98
CA PRO A 52 12.36 -25.19 -48.23
C PRO A 52 13.52 -25.60 -47.30
N THR A 53 14.74 -25.39 -47.78
CA THR A 53 16.00 -25.69 -47.08
C THR A 53 16.05 -25.05 -45.69
N SER A 54 16.67 -25.75 -44.73
CA SER A 54 16.86 -25.30 -43.34
C SER A 54 17.78 -24.06 -43.24
N THR A 55 17.22 -22.89 -43.51
CA THR A 55 17.82 -21.59 -43.21
C THR A 55 17.55 -21.29 -41.73
N SER A 56 18.59 -21.15 -40.93
CA SER A 56 18.43 -20.85 -39.49
C SER A 56 17.77 -19.48 -39.32
N THR A 57 16.55 -19.45 -38.78
CA THR A 57 15.82 -18.21 -38.50
C THR A 57 16.69 -17.25 -37.68
N PRO A 58 16.93 -16.02 -38.15
CA PRO A 58 17.84 -15.09 -37.49
C PRO A 58 17.34 -14.74 -36.09
N VAL A 59 18.25 -14.73 -35.12
CA VAL A 59 17.95 -14.30 -33.75
C VAL A 59 18.00 -12.76 -33.69
N ALA A 60 17.02 -12.14 -33.04
CA ALA A 60 17.00 -10.71 -32.78
C ALA A 60 18.09 -10.32 -31.76
N LEU A 61 18.74 -9.19 -31.99
CA LEU A 61 19.54 -8.51 -30.96
C LEU A 61 18.57 -7.78 -30.02
N LEU A 62 18.89 -7.75 -28.73
CA LEU A 62 18.15 -7.00 -27.72
C LEU A 62 18.98 -5.78 -27.26
N PRO A 63 18.34 -4.66 -26.87
CA PRO A 63 16.90 -4.41 -26.87
C PRO A 63 16.31 -4.35 -28.29
N PHE A 64 15.10 -4.88 -28.44
CA PHE A 64 14.29 -4.81 -29.65
C PHE A 64 13.02 -4.02 -29.33
N THR A 65 12.72 -2.97 -30.11
CA THR A 65 11.51 -2.15 -29.94
C THR A 65 10.77 -2.05 -31.26
N ASP A 66 9.44 -2.10 -31.20
CA ASP A 66 8.53 -1.86 -32.31
C ASP A 66 7.50 -0.80 -31.88
N ASP A 67 7.35 0.26 -32.68
CA ASP A 67 6.34 1.31 -32.47
C ASP A 67 5.09 1.12 -33.34
N PHE A 68 5.08 0.04 -34.13
CA PHE A 68 4.03 -0.39 -35.04
C PHE A 68 3.55 0.65 -36.06
N LYS A 69 4.32 1.70 -36.35
CA LYS A 69 3.94 2.72 -37.35
C LYS A 69 4.25 2.29 -38.79
N ASN A 70 5.03 1.22 -38.99
CA ASN A 70 5.47 0.75 -40.30
C ASN A 70 5.95 -0.72 -40.27
N ALA A 71 5.99 -1.38 -41.42
CA ALA A 71 6.36 -2.79 -41.56
C ALA A 71 7.86 -3.14 -41.39
N GLY A 72 8.71 -2.21 -40.94
CA GLY A 72 10.16 -2.41 -40.84
C GLY A 72 10.59 -3.48 -39.82
N SER A 73 9.74 -3.77 -38.82
CA SER A 73 9.97 -4.83 -37.82
C SER A 73 9.65 -6.24 -38.38
N GLY A 74 8.67 -6.32 -39.29
CA GLY A 74 8.41 -7.48 -40.13
C GLY A 74 7.21 -8.35 -39.78
N LEU A 75 6.28 -7.91 -38.91
CA LEU A 75 5.00 -8.63 -38.73
C LEU A 75 4.24 -8.72 -40.07
N PRO A 76 3.56 -9.85 -40.36
CA PRO A 76 2.81 -10.01 -41.58
C PRO A 76 1.53 -9.16 -41.60
N GLU A 77 1.22 -8.57 -42.75
CA GLU A 77 -0.13 -8.04 -43.03
C GLU A 77 -0.94 -9.12 -43.75
N GLU A 78 -2.03 -9.58 -43.13
CA GLU A 78 -2.83 -10.69 -43.63
C GLU A 78 -4.28 -10.23 -43.83
N THR A 79 -4.95 -10.77 -44.86
CA THR A 79 -6.34 -10.40 -45.18
C THR A 79 -7.10 -11.66 -45.58
N TYR A 80 -7.99 -12.08 -44.69
CA TYR A 80 -8.92 -13.19 -44.86
C TYR A 80 -10.35 -12.66 -45.02
N GLN A 81 -11.31 -13.55 -45.30
CA GLN A 81 -12.73 -13.16 -45.41
C GLN A 81 -13.32 -12.66 -44.08
N ASN A 82 -12.79 -13.18 -42.97
CA ASN A 82 -13.32 -13.07 -41.60
C ASN A 82 -12.38 -12.31 -40.64
N LEU A 83 -11.18 -11.93 -41.09
CA LEU A 83 -10.16 -11.28 -40.26
C LEU A 83 -9.17 -10.48 -41.12
N LYS A 84 -8.62 -9.39 -40.58
CA LYS A 84 -7.51 -8.66 -41.18
C LYS A 84 -6.46 -8.20 -40.16
N SER A 85 -5.18 -8.44 -40.41
CA SER A 85 -4.05 -7.86 -39.66
C SER A 85 -3.27 -6.86 -40.54
N TYR A 86 -2.95 -5.67 -40.02
CA TYR A 86 -2.31 -4.61 -40.82
C TYR A 86 -1.71 -3.46 -39.98
N TYR A 87 -0.77 -2.72 -40.55
CA TYR A 87 -0.21 -1.51 -39.95
C TYR A 87 -1.11 -0.29 -40.16
N SER A 88 -1.13 0.63 -39.18
CA SER A 88 -1.83 1.91 -39.27
C SER A 88 -0.98 3.04 -38.70
N SER A 89 -1.37 4.30 -38.97
CA SER A 89 -0.77 5.49 -38.34
C SER A 89 -0.90 5.52 -36.80
N SER A 90 -1.68 4.61 -36.22
CA SER A 90 -1.89 4.48 -34.77
C SER A 90 -1.29 3.22 -34.15
N GLY A 91 -0.63 2.36 -34.94
CA GLY A 91 -0.11 1.06 -34.52
C GLY A 91 -0.66 -0.11 -35.34
N PHE A 92 -0.30 -1.35 -34.98
CA PHE A 92 -0.69 -2.58 -35.69
C PHE A 92 -2.08 -3.01 -35.23
N LYS A 93 -2.98 -3.31 -36.16
CA LYS A 93 -4.38 -3.66 -35.88
C LYS A 93 -4.68 -5.12 -36.22
N ILE A 94 -5.62 -5.70 -35.48
CA ILE A 94 -6.34 -6.90 -35.88
C ILE A 94 -7.83 -6.58 -35.85
N ASP A 95 -8.47 -6.68 -37.02
CA ASP A 95 -9.91 -6.52 -37.21
C ASP A 95 -10.55 -7.89 -37.37
N PHE A 96 -11.51 -8.21 -36.50
CA PHE A 96 -12.32 -9.42 -36.57
C PHE A 96 -13.65 -9.09 -37.25
N PHE A 97 -14.10 -9.96 -38.15
CA PHE A 97 -15.41 -9.85 -38.82
C PHE A 97 -16.36 -11.01 -38.45
N ALA A 98 -15.92 -11.93 -37.58
CA ALA A 98 -16.74 -13.02 -37.04
C ALA A 98 -16.26 -13.46 -35.64
N ALA A 99 -17.15 -14.14 -34.93
CA ALA A 99 -16.95 -14.75 -33.61
C ALA A 99 -15.98 -15.94 -33.64
N ASN A 100 -15.43 -16.28 -32.46
CA ASN A 100 -14.52 -17.42 -32.21
C ASN A 100 -13.27 -17.46 -33.11
N LEU A 101 -12.58 -16.32 -33.24
CA LEU A 101 -11.38 -16.20 -34.08
C LEU A 101 -10.14 -15.85 -33.24
N LEU A 102 -9.17 -16.75 -33.21
CA LEU A 102 -7.82 -16.53 -32.69
C LEU A 102 -6.87 -16.21 -33.86
N GLN A 103 -6.03 -15.20 -33.70
CA GLN A 103 -4.98 -14.82 -34.66
C GLN A 103 -3.66 -14.61 -33.92
N MET A 104 -2.59 -15.19 -34.45
CA MET A 104 -1.21 -14.95 -34.00
C MET A 104 -0.37 -14.42 -35.17
N ALA A 105 0.20 -13.23 -34.99
CA ALA A 105 1.09 -12.57 -35.95
C ALA A 105 2.54 -12.67 -35.44
N PRO A 106 3.38 -13.57 -36.00
CA PRO A 106 4.74 -13.78 -35.54
C PRO A 106 5.72 -12.77 -36.16
N TYR A 107 6.77 -12.41 -35.42
CA TYR A 107 7.95 -11.79 -36.02
C TYR A 107 8.75 -12.85 -36.81
N PRO A 108 9.36 -12.49 -37.96
CA PRO A 108 10.15 -13.40 -38.79
C PRO A 108 11.57 -13.65 -38.23
N ARG A 109 11.69 -13.71 -36.89
CA ARG A 109 12.94 -13.76 -36.12
C ARG A 109 12.72 -14.57 -34.84
N ASN A 110 13.73 -15.36 -34.47
CA ASN A 110 13.82 -15.92 -33.13
C ASN A 110 14.26 -14.84 -32.14
N PHE A 111 13.98 -15.03 -30.86
CA PHE A 111 14.49 -14.20 -29.77
C PHE A 111 15.42 -15.05 -28.88
N PRO A 112 16.28 -14.43 -28.05
CA PRO A 112 17.01 -15.14 -26.99
C PRO A 112 16.09 -16.02 -26.12
N ALA A 113 16.63 -17.09 -25.52
CA ALA A 113 15.83 -18.04 -24.74
C ALA A 113 15.17 -17.40 -23.50
N ASP A 114 15.87 -16.43 -22.90
CA ASP A 114 15.49 -15.72 -21.68
C ASP A 114 15.38 -14.21 -22.00
N PHE A 115 14.18 -13.65 -21.87
CA PHE A 115 13.88 -12.26 -22.18
C PHE A 115 12.77 -11.69 -21.29
N SER A 116 12.49 -10.40 -21.41
CA SER A 116 11.24 -9.80 -20.97
C SER A 116 10.63 -9.02 -22.11
N ALA A 117 9.35 -9.22 -22.38
CA ALA A 117 8.59 -8.55 -23.43
C ALA A 117 7.46 -7.72 -22.80
N ARG A 118 7.44 -6.41 -23.06
CA ARG A 118 6.49 -5.42 -22.56
C ARG A 118 5.65 -4.88 -23.73
N LEU A 119 4.34 -5.12 -23.71
CA LEU A 119 3.42 -4.75 -24.78
C LEU A 119 2.46 -3.65 -24.32
N ARG A 120 2.17 -2.69 -25.20
CA ARG A 120 1.12 -1.68 -25.06
C ARG A 120 0.04 -1.93 -26.08
N LEU A 121 -1.22 -1.93 -25.64
CA LEU A 121 -2.36 -2.23 -26.50
C LEU A 121 -3.63 -1.48 -26.10
N LYS A 122 -4.52 -1.30 -27.06
CA LYS A 122 -5.91 -0.90 -26.87
C LYS A 122 -6.78 -2.07 -27.28
N LEU A 123 -7.67 -2.45 -26.36
CA LEU A 123 -8.60 -3.55 -26.53
C LEU A 123 -9.71 -3.15 -27.51
N GLY A 124 -10.60 -4.09 -27.80
CA GLY A 124 -11.76 -3.86 -28.63
C GLY A 124 -12.84 -3.02 -27.94
N THR A 125 -14.01 -2.95 -28.57
CA THR A 125 -15.22 -2.34 -28.00
C THR A 125 -16.10 -3.33 -27.24
N ASP A 126 -15.93 -4.64 -27.50
CA ASP A 126 -16.47 -5.73 -26.70
C ASP A 126 -15.47 -6.08 -25.59
N LEU A 127 -15.96 -6.16 -24.34
CA LEU A 127 -15.12 -6.48 -23.17
C LEU A 127 -14.53 -7.89 -23.21
N SER A 128 -15.13 -8.82 -23.97
CA SER A 128 -14.60 -10.17 -24.19
C SER A 128 -13.44 -10.24 -25.19
N THR A 129 -13.27 -9.22 -26.05
CA THR A 129 -12.19 -9.18 -27.05
C THR A 129 -10.83 -9.16 -26.35
N SER A 130 -10.08 -10.23 -26.50
CA SER A 130 -8.82 -10.48 -25.80
C SER A 130 -7.60 -10.15 -26.67
N ALA A 131 -6.54 -9.61 -26.05
CA ALA A 131 -5.31 -9.21 -26.73
C ALA A 131 -4.05 -9.53 -25.91
N GLY A 132 -2.91 -9.74 -26.57
CA GLY A 132 -1.63 -9.87 -25.89
C GLY A 132 -0.48 -10.42 -26.73
N LEU A 133 0.39 -11.21 -26.09
CA LEU A 133 1.69 -11.64 -26.60
C LEU A 133 1.74 -13.14 -26.89
N ALA A 134 2.33 -13.52 -28.03
CA ALA A 134 2.85 -14.86 -28.27
C ALA A 134 4.35 -14.90 -27.95
N PHE A 135 4.82 -15.98 -27.34
CA PHE A 135 6.22 -16.15 -26.99
C PHE A 135 6.71 -17.58 -27.16
N ARG A 136 8.00 -17.73 -27.47
CA ARG A 136 8.64 -18.97 -27.92
C ARG A 136 7.88 -19.63 -29.08
N VAL A 137 7.50 -18.80 -30.06
CA VAL A 137 6.82 -19.22 -31.28
C VAL A 137 7.77 -20.06 -32.13
N ALA A 138 7.46 -21.34 -32.31
CA ALA A 138 8.15 -22.18 -33.30
C ALA A 138 7.46 -22.06 -34.67
N ASP A 139 6.12 -22.09 -34.67
CA ASP A 139 5.25 -21.99 -35.84
C ASP A 139 3.81 -21.61 -35.39
N GLN A 140 2.84 -21.62 -36.32
CA GLN A 140 1.43 -21.30 -36.05
C GLN A 140 0.70 -22.35 -35.18
N ASP A 141 1.27 -23.54 -35.00
CA ASP A 141 0.69 -24.65 -34.22
C ASP A 141 1.37 -24.84 -32.84
N ASN A 142 2.51 -24.17 -32.60
CA ASN A 142 3.40 -24.41 -31.47
C ASN A 142 3.97 -23.10 -30.88
N TYR A 143 3.31 -22.59 -29.83
CA TYR A 143 3.71 -21.37 -29.11
C TYR A 143 3.06 -21.29 -27.72
N TYR A 144 3.53 -20.38 -26.86
CA TYR A 144 2.78 -19.92 -25.69
C TYR A 144 2.11 -18.58 -25.97
N ALA A 145 0.95 -18.31 -25.37
CA ALA A 145 0.26 -17.03 -25.49
C ALA A 145 -0.16 -16.49 -24.12
N PHE A 146 0.00 -15.20 -23.89
CA PHE A 146 -0.54 -14.46 -22.74
C PHE A 146 -1.55 -13.43 -23.26
N LEU A 147 -2.77 -13.50 -22.76
CA LEU A 147 -3.93 -12.72 -23.19
C LEU A 147 -4.63 -12.08 -21.99
N VAL A 148 -5.16 -10.87 -22.19
CA VAL A 148 -6.10 -10.19 -21.28
C VAL A 148 -7.27 -9.61 -22.09
N ASN A 149 -8.43 -9.43 -21.45
CA ASN A 149 -9.60 -8.75 -22.04
C ASN A 149 -10.00 -7.50 -21.23
N GLY A 150 -11.10 -6.84 -21.63
CA GLY A 150 -11.65 -5.67 -20.92
C GLY A 150 -12.68 -6.02 -19.84
N GLY A 151 -13.14 -7.27 -19.79
CA GLY A 151 -13.98 -7.80 -18.71
C GLY A 151 -13.20 -8.02 -17.41
N GLY A 152 -11.88 -8.18 -17.51
CA GLY A 152 -10.96 -8.42 -16.40
C GLY A 152 -10.24 -9.76 -16.47
N ASP A 153 -10.57 -10.64 -17.41
CA ASP A 153 -9.99 -11.98 -17.52
C ASP A 153 -8.54 -11.95 -18.04
N PHE A 154 -7.75 -12.95 -17.62
CA PHE A 154 -6.52 -13.32 -18.31
C PHE A 154 -6.38 -14.82 -18.55
N TRP A 155 -5.60 -15.16 -19.60
CA TRP A 155 -5.19 -16.53 -19.91
C TRP A 155 -3.70 -16.59 -20.24
N LEU A 156 -3.04 -17.59 -19.69
CA LEU A 156 -1.71 -18.04 -20.09
C LEU A 156 -1.84 -19.44 -20.70
N LEU A 157 -1.69 -19.51 -22.02
CA LEU A 157 -1.97 -20.67 -22.86
C LEU A 157 -0.68 -21.28 -23.42
N LYS A 158 -0.76 -22.58 -23.72
CA LYS A 158 0.20 -23.35 -24.53
C LYS A 158 -0.55 -23.95 -25.71
N LEU A 159 -0.15 -23.63 -26.92
CA LEU A 159 -0.63 -24.31 -28.13
C LEU A 159 0.45 -25.29 -28.59
N LYS A 160 0.07 -26.54 -28.83
CA LYS A 160 0.98 -27.63 -29.21
C LYS A 160 0.34 -28.53 -30.25
N ASN A 161 0.95 -28.62 -31.43
CA ASN A 161 0.37 -29.26 -32.61
C ASN A 161 -1.09 -28.79 -32.87
N GLY A 162 -1.36 -27.49 -32.70
CA GLY A 162 -2.70 -26.90 -32.87
C GLY A 162 -3.71 -27.21 -31.76
N ASN A 163 -3.31 -27.82 -30.64
CA ASN A 163 -4.18 -28.08 -29.49
C ASN A 163 -3.84 -27.12 -28.34
N THR A 164 -4.86 -26.48 -27.77
CA THR A 164 -4.70 -25.51 -26.68
C THR A 164 -4.78 -26.17 -25.30
N GLU A 165 -3.86 -25.83 -24.41
CA GLU A 165 -3.82 -26.19 -22.99
C GLU A 165 -3.65 -24.89 -22.17
N THR A 166 -4.58 -24.60 -21.26
CA THR A 166 -4.45 -23.44 -20.36
C THR A 166 -3.50 -23.79 -19.22
N LEU A 167 -2.41 -23.02 -19.08
CA LEU A 167 -1.44 -23.15 -18.00
C LEU A 167 -1.89 -22.40 -16.74
N GLN A 168 -2.59 -21.27 -16.91
CA GLN A 168 -3.30 -20.52 -15.87
C GLN A 168 -4.37 -19.61 -16.50
N SER A 169 -5.47 -19.37 -15.79
CA SER A 169 -6.41 -18.27 -16.05
C SER A 169 -7.07 -17.82 -14.75
N ALA A 170 -7.42 -16.53 -14.64
CA ALA A 170 -8.24 -15.97 -13.57
C ALA A 170 -8.76 -14.56 -13.96
N GLU A 171 -9.66 -14.02 -13.14
CA GLU A 171 -10.13 -12.62 -13.22
C GLU A 171 -9.14 -11.65 -12.53
N ILE A 172 -9.18 -10.39 -12.94
CA ILE A 172 -8.35 -9.28 -12.46
C ILE A 172 -9.25 -8.06 -12.24
N GLU A 173 -9.62 -7.79 -10.99
CA GLU A 173 -10.50 -6.69 -10.61
C GLU A 173 -9.98 -5.34 -11.14
N GLN A 174 -8.66 -5.13 -11.12
CA GLN A 174 -8.02 -3.89 -11.56
C GLN A 174 -8.15 -3.63 -13.08
N LEU A 175 -8.50 -4.64 -13.88
CA LEU A 175 -8.71 -4.54 -15.34
C LEU A 175 -10.20 -4.52 -15.75
N GLN A 176 -11.15 -4.60 -14.82
CA GLN A 176 -12.57 -4.53 -15.18
C GLN A 176 -12.88 -3.19 -15.88
N SER A 177 -13.59 -3.26 -17.01
CA SER A 177 -13.86 -2.13 -17.92
C SER A 177 -12.62 -1.45 -18.53
N ALA A 178 -11.48 -2.14 -18.63
CA ALA A 178 -10.28 -1.60 -19.26
C ALA A 178 -10.36 -1.66 -20.80
N PHE A 179 -10.18 -0.51 -21.46
CA PHE A 179 -10.06 -0.40 -22.92
C PHE A 179 -8.62 -0.16 -23.41
N GLU A 180 -7.66 0.02 -22.48
CA GLU A 180 -6.24 0.25 -22.77
C GLU A 180 -5.35 -0.36 -21.68
N ILE A 181 -4.36 -1.15 -22.12
CA ILE A 181 -3.34 -1.75 -21.26
C ILE A 181 -2.00 -1.07 -21.61
N LYS A 182 -1.43 -0.36 -20.63
CA LYS A 182 -0.19 0.44 -20.75
C LYS A 182 1.06 -0.37 -20.46
N ASP A 183 0.90 -1.51 -19.78
CA ASP A 183 1.89 -2.57 -19.64
C ASP A 183 1.20 -3.95 -19.64
N LEU A 184 1.50 -4.78 -20.62
CA LEU A 184 1.29 -6.22 -20.58
C LEU A 184 2.66 -6.91 -20.72
N ARG A 185 3.21 -7.48 -19.63
CA ARG A 185 4.58 -8.02 -19.60
C ARG A 185 4.62 -9.54 -19.46
N VAL A 186 5.52 -10.17 -20.21
CA VAL A 186 5.95 -11.56 -20.01
C VAL A 186 7.45 -11.58 -19.71
N ASP A 187 7.84 -12.06 -18.54
CA ASP A 187 9.22 -12.45 -18.23
C ASP A 187 9.41 -13.93 -18.51
N VAL A 188 10.49 -14.28 -19.21
CA VAL A 188 10.83 -15.66 -19.60
C VAL A 188 12.23 -16.00 -19.11
N GLN A 189 12.37 -17.07 -18.32
CA GLN A 189 13.67 -17.59 -17.87
C GLN A 189 13.69 -19.12 -17.75
N GLY A 190 14.45 -19.80 -18.61
CA GLY A 190 14.57 -21.26 -18.60
C GLY A 190 13.24 -21.92 -18.93
N SER A 191 12.49 -22.33 -17.90
CA SER A 191 11.08 -22.76 -18.01
C SER A 191 10.11 -21.89 -17.18
N GLU A 192 10.58 -20.91 -16.41
CA GLU A 192 9.73 -19.97 -15.68
C GLU A 192 9.16 -18.89 -16.61
N PHE A 193 7.84 -18.68 -16.57
CA PHE A 193 7.16 -17.54 -17.19
C PHE A 193 6.43 -16.74 -16.12
N ARG A 194 6.77 -15.46 -15.94
CA ARG A 194 5.99 -14.52 -15.09
C ARG A 194 5.18 -13.62 -16.01
N VAL A 195 3.90 -13.41 -15.69
CA VAL A 195 3.04 -12.55 -16.50
C VAL A 195 2.40 -11.47 -15.65
N PHE A 196 2.38 -10.25 -16.19
CA PHE A 196 1.94 -9.04 -15.50
C PHE A 196 1.00 -8.23 -16.38
N ALA A 197 0.04 -7.54 -15.78
CA ALA A 197 -0.74 -6.51 -16.44
C ALA A 197 -0.80 -5.25 -15.56
N GLN A 198 -0.55 -4.08 -16.14
CA GLN A 198 -0.36 -2.81 -15.43
C GLN A 198 0.65 -2.94 -14.27
N ASP A 199 1.78 -3.62 -14.54
CA ASP A 199 2.83 -4.01 -13.59
C ASP A 199 2.44 -4.99 -12.45
N ILE A 200 1.16 -5.29 -12.24
CA ILE A 200 0.66 -6.29 -11.26
C ILE A 200 1.07 -7.70 -11.67
N LEU A 201 1.68 -8.47 -10.77
CA LEU A 201 2.04 -9.88 -11.01
C LEU A 201 0.81 -10.80 -10.91
N LEU A 202 0.29 -11.25 -12.05
CA LEU A 202 -0.92 -12.06 -12.12
C LEU A 202 -0.66 -13.54 -11.79
N THR A 203 0.42 -14.09 -12.34
CA THR A 203 0.84 -15.46 -12.05
C THR A 203 2.29 -15.70 -12.46
N VAL A 204 2.81 -16.86 -12.06
CA VAL A 204 4.02 -17.43 -12.60
C VAL A 204 3.79 -18.91 -12.90
N VAL A 205 4.16 -19.36 -14.09
CA VAL A 205 4.05 -20.74 -14.57
C VAL A 205 5.44 -21.36 -14.75
N HIS A 206 5.51 -22.70 -14.80
CA HIS A 206 6.68 -23.43 -15.31
C HIS A 206 6.26 -24.39 -16.41
N ASP A 207 6.82 -24.26 -17.61
CA ASP A 207 6.66 -25.23 -18.71
C ASP A 207 7.92 -25.26 -19.60
N ASP A 208 8.41 -26.45 -19.89
CA ASP A 208 9.62 -26.70 -20.68
C ASP A 208 9.33 -27.25 -22.09
N THR A 209 8.05 -27.29 -22.51
CA THR A 209 7.61 -27.78 -23.83
C THR A 209 8.31 -27.08 -24.99
N PHE A 210 8.45 -25.75 -24.91
CA PHE A 210 9.22 -24.94 -25.84
C PHE A 210 10.29 -24.16 -25.07
N ALA A 211 11.56 -24.31 -25.47
CA ALA A 211 12.71 -23.69 -24.83
C ALA A 211 13.18 -22.39 -25.52
N THR A 212 12.90 -22.24 -26.82
CA THR A 212 13.29 -21.10 -27.66
C THR A 212 12.23 -20.89 -28.76
N GLY A 213 12.26 -19.72 -29.42
CA GLY A 213 11.40 -19.41 -30.56
C GLY A 213 11.32 -17.91 -30.81
N GLY A 214 10.35 -17.48 -31.62
CA GLY A 214 10.01 -16.09 -31.86
C GLY A 214 9.13 -15.46 -30.76
N VAL A 215 8.83 -14.19 -30.97
CA VAL A 215 7.76 -13.42 -30.30
C VAL A 215 6.70 -13.10 -31.35
N GLY A 216 5.46 -12.86 -30.94
CA GLY A 216 4.38 -12.41 -31.82
C GLY A 216 3.29 -11.67 -31.04
N LEU A 217 2.29 -11.19 -31.77
CA LEU A 217 1.09 -10.56 -31.20
C LEU A 217 -0.09 -11.52 -31.34
N VAL A 218 -0.95 -11.57 -30.32
CA VAL A 218 -2.16 -12.42 -30.33
C VAL A 218 -3.41 -11.59 -30.10
N GLY A 219 -4.44 -11.88 -30.88
CA GLY A 219 -5.78 -11.38 -30.67
C GLY A 219 -6.80 -12.51 -30.71
N TRP A 220 -7.83 -12.44 -29.89
CA TRP A 220 -8.94 -13.40 -29.86
C TRP A 220 -10.27 -12.67 -29.68
N SER A 221 -11.22 -12.89 -30.60
CA SER A 221 -12.62 -12.51 -30.42
C SER A 221 -13.47 -13.74 -30.14
N GLU A 222 -14.20 -13.74 -29.03
CA GLU A 222 -15.23 -14.74 -28.75
C GLU A 222 -16.56 -14.38 -29.40
N GLN A 223 -17.10 -13.19 -29.11
CA GLN A 223 -18.52 -12.86 -29.33
C GLN A 223 -18.85 -12.38 -30.76
N GLY A 224 -17.92 -11.74 -31.48
CA GLY A 224 -18.29 -11.14 -32.77
C GLY A 224 -17.21 -10.35 -33.51
N ALA A 225 -17.66 -9.33 -34.24
CA ALA A 225 -16.80 -8.43 -35.01
C ALA A 225 -16.34 -7.25 -34.15
N ASP A 226 -15.03 -7.05 -34.05
CA ASP A 226 -14.40 -6.01 -33.21
C ASP A 226 -12.98 -5.68 -33.73
N SER A 227 -12.32 -4.66 -33.17
CA SER A 227 -11.03 -4.17 -33.66
C SER A 227 -10.08 -3.79 -32.50
N LEU A 228 -9.05 -4.60 -32.28
CA LEU A 228 -7.98 -4.31 -31.31
C LEU A 228 -6.74 -3.70 -31.98
N ARG A 229 -5.83 -3.13 -31.19
CA ARG A 229 -4.62 -2.46 -31.70
C ARG A 229 -3.47 -2.47 -30.71
N PHE A 230 -2.28 -2.79 -31.21
CA PHE A 230 -1.01 -2.73 -30.48
C PHE A 230 -0.28 -1.44 -30.81
N THR A 231 0.30 -0.78 -29.80
CA THR A 231 0.83 0.59 -29.91
C THR A 231 2.33 0.71 -29.60
N GLN A 232 2.91 -0.24 -28.86
CA GLN A 232 4.36 -0.37 -28.65
C GLN A 232 4.69 -1.78 -28.14
N LEU A 233 5.81 -2.36 -28.58
CA LEU A 233 6.43 -3.54 -27.96
C LEU A 233 7.89 -3.23 -27.67
N ASP A 234 8.34 -3.54 -26.46
CA ASP A 234 9.75 -3.56 -26.07
C ASP A 234 10.15 -4.97 -25.62
N VAL A 235 11.27 -5.49 -26.10
CA VAL A 235 11.83 -6.77 -25.68
C VAL A 235 13.29 -6.57 -25.26
N VAL A 236 13.62 -6.97 -24.03
CA VAL A 236 14.95 -6.82 -23.41
C VAL A 236 15.47 -8.16 -22.90
N GLU A 237 16.78 -8.29 -22.69
CA GLU A 237 17.33 -9.49 -22.04
C GLU A 237 16.70 -9.66 -20.65
N HIS A 238 16.46 -10.91 -20.22
CA HIS A 238 15.82 -11.15 -18.91
C HIS A 238 16.62 -10.54 -17.74
N ALA A 239 17.94 -10.46 -17.86
CA ALA A 239 18.82 -9.82 -16.88
C ALA A 239 18.79 -8.27 -16.90
N GLN A 240 18.30 -7.65 -17.98
CA GLN A 240 18.23 -6.19 -18.16
C GLN A 240 16.84 -5.61 -17.88
N ARG A 241 15.84 -6.46 -17.61
CA ARG A 241 14.45 -6.03 -17.39
C ARG A 241 14.28 -5.31 -16.04
N SER A 242 13.36 -4.35 -16.00
CA SER A 242 12.78 -3.85 -14.75
C SER A 242 11.84 -4.91 -14.16
N VAL A 243 12.18 -5.47 -12.99
CA VAL A 243 11.31 -6.40 -12.26
C VAL A 243 10.83 -5.80 -10.95
N PRO A 244 9.54 -5.95 -10.61
CA PRO A 244 9.12 -6.13 -9.23
C PRO A 244 9.88 -7.31 -8.61
N ALA A 245 10.62 -7.06 -7.52
CA ALA A 245 11.32 -8.11 -6.79
C ALA A 245 10.32 -9.08 -6.16
N ARG A 246 10.59 -10.39 -6.27
CA ARG A 246 9.61 -11.41 -5.90
C ARG A 246 9.70 -11.76 -4.42
N SER A 247 8.84 -11.15 -3.63
CA SER A 247 8.40 -11.60 -2.30
C SER A 247 9.50 -11.94 -1.28
N GLU A 248 10.21 -10.91 -0.78
CA GLU A 248 10.76 -10.90 0.59
C GLU A 248 10.01 -9.88 1.50
N CYS A 249 8.88 -9.36 1.01
CA CYS A 249 8.30 -8.09 1.44
C CYS A 249 6.76 -8.08 1.48
N ALA A 250 6.12 -9.22 1.20
CA ALA A 250 4.66 -9.35 1.28
C ALA A 250 4.12 -8.89 2.64
N LEU A 251 2.91 -8.34 2.64
CA LEU A 251 2.21 -7.86 3.82
C LEU A 251 1.39 -9.02 4.42
N THR A 252 1.90 -9.58 5.51
CA THR A 252 1.23 -10.62 6.30
C THR A 252 0.28 -9.95 7.27
N LEU A 253 -0.97 -9.81 6.83
CA LEU A 253 -2.09 -9.51 7.71
C LEU A 253 -2.36 -10.71 8.64
N ASP A 254 -2.98 -10.43 9.78
CA ASP A 254 -3.84 -11.42 10.40
C ASP A 254 -5.06 -11.66 9.49
N ASP A 255 -5.14 -12.84 8.88
CA ASP A 255 -6.29 -13.27 8.05
C ASP A 255 -7.52 -13.65 8.92
N SER A 256 -7.48 -13.43 10.25
CA SER A 256 -8.66 -13.60 11.13
C SER A 256 -9.77 -12.61 10.78
N ALA A 257 -11.02 -13.09 10.83
CA ALA A 257 -12.18 -12.29 10.45
C ALA A 257 -12.55 -11.28 11.55
N HIS A 258 -12.17 -10.02 11.35
CA HIS A 258 -12.44 -8.94 12.30
C HIS A 258 -13.81 -8.24 12.02
N PRO A 259 -14.70 -8.11 13.02
CA PRO A 259 -16.04 -7.57 12.82
C PRO A 259 -16.07 -6.15 12.21
N GLY A 260 -16.88 -5.97 11.16
CA GLY A 260 -17.03 -4.68 10.47
C GLY A 260 -15.82 -4.27 9.63
N THR A 261 -15.05 -5.23 9.10
CA THR A 261 -13.95 -4.94 8.16
C THR A 261 -13.96 -5.92 6.98
N ARG A 262 -13.43 -5.48 5.84
CA ARG A 262 -13.05 -6.33 4.70
C ARG A 262 -11.64 -5.97 4.21
N GLN A 263 -10.90 -6.96 3.74
CA GLN A 263 -9.57 -6.78 3.17
C GLN A 263 -9.64 -6.78 1.64
N VAL A 264 -8.93 -5.84 1.00
CA VAL A 264 -8.69 -5.80 -0.45
C VAL A 264 -7.19 -5.99 -0.65
N ARG A 265 -6.76 -7.15 -1.16
CA ARG A 265 -5.33 -7.43 -1.42
C ARG A 265 -5.01 -6.98 -2.85
N LEU A 266 -4.12 -6.00 -2.98
CA LEU A 266 -3.81 -5.35 -4.26
C LEU A 266 -2.53 -5.90 -4.91
N GLY A 267 -1.61 -6.42 -4.10
CA GLY A 267 -0.37 -7.04 -4.58
C GLY A 267 0.71 -6.02 -4.98
N PRO A 268 1.76 -6.47 -5.70
CA PRO A 268 2.82 -5.58 -6.16
C PRO A 268 2.30 -4.56 -7.17
N LEU A 269 2.63 -3.28 -6.95
CA LEU A 269 2.24 -2.16 -7.83
C LEU A 269 3.38 -1.67 -8.74
N GLY A 270 4.61 -2.14 -8.53
CA GLY A 270 5.78 -1.67 -9.28
C GLY A 270 6.36 -0.36 -8.72
N ALA A 271 7.24 0.29 -9.48
CA ALA A 271 7.88 1.55 -9.07
C ALA A 271 7.00 2.79 -9.33
N ASP A 272 6.16 2.73 -10.38
CA ASP A 272 5.11 3.70 -10.70
C ASP A 272 3.82 2.91 -10.96
N GLY A 273 2.81 3.06 -10.11
CA GLY A 273 1.61 2.22 -10.15
C GLY A 273 0.36 2.92 -9.63
N THR A 274 -0.82 2.38 -9.96
CA THR A 274 -2.10 2.92 -9.47
C THR A 274 -2.86 1.82 -8.73
N ALA A 275 -2.98 1.97 -7.42
CA ALA A 275 -3.89 1.18 -6.61
C ALA A 275 -5.34 1.59 -6.90
N ARG A 276 -6.25 0.61 -6.93
CA ARG A 276 -7.69 0.82 -7.09
C ARG A 276 -8.40 0.14 -5.93
N VAL A 277 -9.21 0.89 -5.19
CA VAL A 277 -10.02 0.35 -4.08
C VAL A 277 -11.48 0.61 -4.40
N LEU A 278 -12.21 -0.46 -4.71
CA LEU A 278 -13.67 -0.40 -4.87
C LEU A 278 -14.33 -0.25 -3.51
N ILE A 279 -15.24 0.72 -3.39
CA ILE A 279 -16.03 1.06 -2.21
C ILE A 279 -17.50 0.81 -2.50
N GLU A 280 -18.16 0.11 -1.58
CA GLU A 280 -19.55 -0.32 -1.66
C GLU A 280 -20.45 0.60 -0.79
N PRO A 281 -21.77 0.68 -1.07
CA PRO A 281 -22.69 1.42 -0.21
C PRO A 281 -22.72 0.82 1.21
N GLY A 282 -22.24 1.58 2.20
CA GLY A 282 -22.11 1.14 3.60
C GLY A 282 -20.67 1.03 4.10
N ASP A 283 -19.66 1.15 3.24
CA ASP A 283 -18.28 1.32 3.69
C ASP A 283 -18.05 2.72 4.29
N GLU A 284 -17.35 2.79 5.42
CA GLU A 284 -17.17 4.02 6.21
C GLU A 284 -15.78 4.66 6.08
N SER A 285 -14.74 3.85 5.86
CA SER A 285 -13.34 4.32 5.76
C SER A 285 -12.44 3.32 5.03
N ILE A 286 -11.27 3.79 4.62
CA ILE A 286 -10.18 3.02 4.02
C ILE A 286 -8.93 3.25 4.86
N LEU A 287 -8.29 2.17 5.33
CA LEU A 287 -6.90 2.15 5.73
C LEU A 287 -6.10 1.41 4.65
N PHE A 288 -5.49 2.16 3.74
CA PHE A 288 -4.65 1.65 2.67
C PHE A 288 -3.19 1.54 3.13
N ILE A 289 -2.47 0.50 2.70
CA ILE A 289 -1.05 0.31 3.01
C ILE A 289 -0.31 -0.17 1.76
N ALA A 290 0.82 0.44 1.45
CA ALA A 290 1.75 0.03 0.39
C ALA A 290 3.18 -0.04 0.95
N ARG A 291 3.97 -1.03 0.49
CA ARG A 291 5.31 -1.30 1.04
C ARG A 291 6.34 -1.60 -0.05
N THR A 292 7.60 -1.25 0.20
CA THR A 292 8.77 -1.60 -0.63
C THR A 292 9.75 -2.51 0.11
N ALA A 293 10.52 -3.33 -0.63
CA ALA A 293 11.50 -4.23 0.00
C ALA A 293 12.72 -3.49 0.58
N ASN A 294 13.02 -2.31 0.03
CA ASN A 294 13.97 -1.37 0.61
C ASN A 294 13.26 -0.55 1.70
N ARG A 295 13.60 -0.79 2.97
CA ARG A 295 13.12 0.00 4.11
C ARG A 295 13.59 1.47 4.13
N PHE A 296 14.42 1.89 3.17
CA PHE A 296 14.84 3.28 3.01
C PHE A 296 14.35 3.89 1.69
N GLU A 297 13.32 3.30 1.07
CA GLU A 297 12.67 3.85 -0.12
C GLU A 297 11.61 4.89 0.28
N VAL A 298 11.47 5.93 -0.52
CA VAL A 298 10.40 6.93 -0.36
C VAL A 298 9.29 6.62 -1.36
N ILE A 299 8.17 6.10 -0.87
CA ILE A 299 6.91 5.97 -1.61
C ILE A 299 6.20 7.33 -1.56
N ASN A 300 6.03 7.95 -2.73
CA ASN A 300 5.28 9.19 -2.86
C ASN A 300 3.84 8.85 -3.30
N LEU A 301 2.85 9.44 -2.65
CA LEU A 301 1.54 9.63 -3.27
C LEU A 301 1.71 10.74 -4.35
N SER A 302 1.47 10.40 -5.60
CA SER A 302 1.59 11.33 -6.74
C SER A 302 0.24 11.94 -7.12
N ALA A 303 -0.86 11.20 -6.95
CA ALA A 303 -2.23 11.69 -7.04
C ALA A 303 -3.20 10.72 -6.35
N ALA A 304 -4.34 11.21 -5.86
CA ALA A 304 -5.45 10.38 -5.42
C ALA A 304 -6.78 10.97 -5.92
N THR A 305 -7.74 10.11 -6.28
CA THR A 305 -9.06 10.57 -6.77
C THR A 305 -10.22 9.75 -6.23
N ASP A 306 -11.36 10.42 -6.04
CA ASP A 306 -12.65 9.78 -5.74
C ASP A 306 -13.27 9.11 -7.01
N PRO A 307 -14.40 8.40 -6.87
CA PRO A 307 -15.09 7.76 -8.01
C PRO A 307 -15.65 8.71 -9.07
N PHE A 308 -15.65 10.02 -8.83
CA PHE A 308 -16.08 11.05 -9.77
C PHE A 308 -14.89 11.77 -10.44
N GLY A 309 -13.66 11.44 -10.05
CA GLY A 309 -12.44 12.08 -10.53
C GLY A 309 -12.05 13.36 -9.77
N THR A 310 -12.65 13.62 -8.61
CA THR A 310 -12.24 14.72 -7.72
C THR A 310 -10.87 14.40 -7.13
N GLU A 311 -9.92 15.32 -7.21
CA GLU A 311 -8.58 15.17 -6.62
C GLU A 311 -8.66 15.26 -5.08
N LEU A 312 -8.06 14.28 -4.40
CA LEU A 312 -8.09 14.09 -2.94
C LEU A 312 -6.74 14.41 -2.27
N TYR A 313 -5.72 14.76 -3.05
CA TYR A 313 -4.36 14.95 -2.56
C TYR A 313 -3.68 16.13 -3.28
N ASN A 314 -3.36 17.17 -2.53
CA ASN A 314 -2.61 18.32 -3.05
C ASN A 314 -1.11 18.16 -2.77
N ARG A 315 -0.32 17.80 -3.78
CA ARG A 315 1.15 17.68 -3.67
C ARG A 315 1.87 18.98 -3.25
N ASN A 316 1.20 20.13 -3.31
CA ASN A 316 1.74 21.43 -2.92
C ASN A 316 1.22 21.93 -1.56
N TYR A 317 0.57 21.07 -0.76
CA TYR A 317 0.15 21.40 0.59
C TYR A 317 1.39 21.69 1.47
N ASP A 318 1.36 22.82 2.18
CA ASP A 318 2.49 23.36 2.94
C ASP A 318 2.38 23.13 4.46
N GLY A 319 1.32 22.45 4.92
CA GLY A 319 1.01 22.24 6.34
C GLY A 319 0.25 23.40 7.00
N ILE A 320 0.33 24.61 6.44
CA ILE A 320 -0.04 25.87 7.09
C ILE A 320 -1.39 26.41 6.57
N GLN A 321 -1.80 26.01 5.37
CA GLN A 321 -3.06 26.47 4.80
C GLN A 321 -4.28 25.68 5.30
N ASN A 322 -5.02 26.36 6.18
CA ASN A 322 -6.20 25.96 6.93
C ASN A 322 -7.46 25.78 6.03
N ASP A 323 -7.34 24.98 4.95
CA ASP A 323 -8.37 24.76 3.94
C ASP A 323 -8.53 23.27 3.55
N ARG A 324 -9.59 22.98 2.78
CA ARG A 324 -10.14 21.62 2.64
C ARG A 324 -9.45 20.78 1.56
N ALA A 325 -8.25 21.16 1.11
CA ALA A 325 -7.58 20.59 -0.06
C ALA A 325 -7.00 19.17 0.12
N GLN A 326 -6.96 18.62 1.34
CA GLN A 326 -6.29 17.34 1.63
C GLN A 326 -7.10 16.39 2.53
N PRO A 327 -8.12 15.69 1.99
CA PRO A 327 -8.85 14.61 2.67
C PRO A 327 -8.05 13.30 2.92
N LEU A 328 -6.71 13.35 2.99
CA LEU A 328 -5.80 12.20 3.03
C LEU A 328 -4.56 12.46 3.91
N GLN A 329 -4.27 11.53 4.81
CA GLN A 329 -3.05 11.51 5.63
C GLN A 329 -2.23 10.23 5.39
N PRO A 330 -0.87 10.29 5.49
CA PRO A 330 -0.07 11.49 5.72
C PRO A 330 -0.08 12.41 4.50
N ALA A 331 0.19 13.70 4.74
CA ALA A 331 0.37 14.67 3.66
C ALA A 331 1.76 14.59 2.99
N LEU A 332 2.69 13.85 3.61
CA LEU A 332 4.09 13.73 3.22
C LEU A 332 4.39 12.35 2.63
N PRO A 333 5.46 12.21 1.81
CA PRO A 333 5.94 10.91 1.34
C PRO A 333 6.34 9.97 2.49
N SER A 334 6.41 8.66 2.23
CA SER A 334 6.78 7.70 3.27
C SER A 334 8.25 7.82 3.69
N ASP A 335 8.44 8.01 4.99
CA ASP A 335 9.57 7.47 5.73
C ASP A 335 9.52 5.93 5.74
N GLU A 336 10.68 5.29 5.92
CA GLU A 336 10.82 3.86 6.24
C GLU A 336 10.17 2.82 5.28
N GLY A 337 9.97 3.15 3.99
CA GLY A 337 9.57 2.19 2.95
C GLY A 337 8.11 1.69 3.03
N GLU A 338 7.25 2.40 3.75
CA GLU A 338 5.85 2.03 3.98
C GLU A 338 4.94 3.27 3.98
N LEU A 339 4.01 3.33 3.02
CA LEU A 339 3.00 4.37 2.95
C LEU A 339 1.66 3.84 3.46
N THR A 340 1.11 4.51 4.47
CA THR A 340 -0.18 4.20 5.08
C THR A 340 -1.13 5.36 4.84
N LEU A 341 -2.20 5.17 4.08
CA LEU A 341 -3.20 6.21 3.84
C LEU A 341 -4.48 5.92 4.63
N PHE A 342 -4.97 6.90 5.40
CA PHE A 342 -6.29 6.84 6.04
C PHE A 342 -7.20 7.95 5.52
N LEU A 343 -8.44 7.57 5.22
CA LEU A 343 -9.52 8.45 4.76
C LEU A 343 -10.89 7.82 5.09
N PRO A 344 -11.94 8.61 5.33
CA PRO A 344 -12.00 10.08 5.32
C PRO A 344 -11.52 10.70 6.64
N LEU A 345 -10.99 11.93 6.57
CA LEU A 345 -10.48 12.65 7.75
C LEU A 345 -11.52 13.56 8.42
N ALA A 346 -12.68 13.80 7.80
CA ALA A 346 -13.77 14.59 8.39
C ALA A 346 -15.14 14.12 7.88
N PRO A 347 -16.25 14.35 8.63
CA PRO A 347 -17.61 14.00 8.18
C PRO A 347 -18.02 14.64 6.85
N ALA A 348 -17.45 15.81 6.53
CA ALA A 348 -17.67 16.51 5.26
C ALA A 348 -17.02 15.83 4.04
N GLN A 349 -16.22 14.79 4.26
CA GLN A 349 -15.44 14.04 3.26
C GLN A 349 -15.90 12.56 3.16
N ALA A 350 -17.04 12.21 3.74
CA ALA A 350 -17.53 10.82 3.85
C ALA A 350 -17.57 10.09 2.48
N LEU A 351 -17.16 8.82 2.50
CA LEU A 351 -16.92 8.04 1.28
C LEU A 351 -18.16 7.92 0.38
N GLN A 352 -17.90 7.79 -0.92
CA GLN A 352 -18.91 7.60 -1.96
C GLN A 352 -18.67 6.25 -2.64
N ALA A 353 -19.72 5.50 -2.97
CA ALA A 353 -19.57 4.19 -3.60
C ALA A 353 -18.96 4.29 -5.01
N GLY A 354 -18.00 3.42 -5.33
CA GLY A 354 -17.26 3.38 -6.59
C GLY A 354 -15.75 3.15 -6.37
N SER A 355 -14.94 3.29 -7.43
CA SER A 355 -13.48 3.07 -7.35
C SER A 355 -12.73 4.34 -6.94
N TYR A 356 -12.04 4.29 -5.81
CA TYR A 356 -10.99 5.26 -5.48
C TYR A 356 -9.67 4.83 -6.15
N GLU A 357 -8.90 5.80 -6.67
CA GLU A 357 -7.59 5.54 -7.25
C GLU A 357 -6.48 6.24 -6.44
N PHE A 358 -5.38 5.53 -6.16
CA PHE A 358 -4.18 6.09 -5.53
C PHE A 358 -2.97 5.82 -6.44
N SER A 359 -2.45 6.86 -7.08
CA SER A 359 -1.28 6.77 -7.95
C SER A 359 0.00 6.99 -7.14
N LEU A 360 0.84 5.97 -7.06
CA LEU A 360 2.04 5.91 -6.24
C LEU A 360 3.31 5.85 -7.11
N SER A 361 4.39 6.45 -6.63
CA SER A 361 5.69 6.50 -7.31
C SER A 361 6.85 6.47 -6.32
N THR A 362 7.86 5.64 -6.53
CA THR A 362 9.01 5.45 -5.62
C THR A 362 10.24 6.25 -6.05
N GLU A 363 10.86 7.02 -5.15
CA GLU A 363 11.91 8.00 -5.50
C GLU A 363 13.21 7.36 -6.05
N GLY A 364 13.65 6.24 -5.50
CA GLY A 364 14.82 5.49 -5.97
C GLY A 364 14.50 4.48 -7.08
N GLY A 365 13.22 4.29 -7.39
CA GLY A 365 12.73 3.31 -8.37
C GLY A 365 12.72 1.86 -7.88
N GLU A 366 12.89 1.61 -6.57
CA GLU A 366 12.70 0.26 -6.01
C GLU A 366 11.20 -0.06 -5.92
N PRO A 367 10.72 -1.22 -6.38
CA PRO A 367 9.30 -1.49 -6.58
C PRO A 367 8.50 -1.59 -5.27
N ILE A 368 7.28 -1.03 -5.28
CA ILE A 368 6.22 -1.37 -4.33
C ILE A 368 5.93 -2.86 -4.48
N CYS A 369 6.29 -3.60 -3.44
CA CYS A 369 6.41 -5.06 -3.41
C CYS A 369 5.06 -5.74 -3.16
N ASP A 370 4.18 -5.05 -2.44
CA ASP A 370 2.85 -5.48 -2.03
C ASP A 370 2.05 -4.25 -1.54
N ALA A 371 0.73 -4.34 -1.62
CA ALA A 371 -0.20 -3.32 -1.18
C ALA A 371 -1.57 -3.94 -0.85
N LEU A 372 -2.31 -3.28 0.04
CA LEU A 372 -3.65 -3.69 0.47
C LEU A 372 -4.48 -2.49 0.95
N ALA A 373 -5.78 -2.69 1.07
CA ALA A 373 -6.65 -1.82 1.86
C ALA A 373 -7.47 -2.64 2.86
N ILE A 374 -7.65 -2.10 4.06
CA ILE A 374 -8.62 -2.57 5.05
C ILE A 374 -9.75 -1.55 5.04
N VAL A 375 -10.93 -1.97 4.59
CA VAL A 375 -12.11 -1.11 4.49
C VAL A 375 -13.00 -1.35 5.70
N ARG A 376 -13.41 -0.29 6.39
CA ARG A 376 -14.39 -0.36 7.50
C ARG A 376 -15.79 -0.43 6.91
N ILE A 377 -16.60 -1.36 7.41
CA ILE A 377 -18.00 -1.56 7.00
C ILE A 377 -18.91 -1.03 8.13
N GLU A 378 -20.07 -0.48 7.75
CA GLU A 378 -21.08 0.15 8.60
C GLU A 378 -21.17 -0.39 10.03
N THR A 379 -20.82 0.47 10.99
CA THR A 379 -21.00 0.21 12.42
C THR A 379 -22.35 0.71 12.91
N GLU A 380 -23.30 -0.23 13.06
CA GLU A 380 -24.51 -0.05 13.89
C GLU A 380 -24.14 0.61 15.25
N PRO A 381 -25.02 1.42 15.86
CA PRO A 381 -24.69 2.30 17.00
C PRO A 381 -24.62 1.54 18.33
N VAL A 382 -23.70 0.58 18.41
CA VAL A 382 -23.25 -0.10 19.62
C VAL A 382 -21.91 0.48 20.06
N PRO A 383 -21.60 0.52 21.38
CA PRO A 383 -20.30 0.98 21.85
C PRO A 383 -19.17 0.23 21.17
N GLN A 384 -18.18 0.96 20.66
CA GLN A 384 -16.97 0.36 20.08
C GLN A 384 -15.86 0.33 21.12
N VAL A 385 -15.04 -0.72 21.10
CA VAL A 385 -13.84 -0.86 21.91
C VAL A 385 -12.60 -0.99 21.03
N ILE A 386 -11.44 -0.60 21.57
CA ILE A 386 -10.13 -0.90 21.01
C ILE A 386 -9.32 -1.72 22.02
N ASP A 387 -8.77 -2.85 21.57
CA ASP A 387 -7.88 -3.70 22.36
C ASP A 387 -6.44 -3.15 22.36
N LEU A 388 -5.75 -3.20 23.51
CA LEU A 388 -4.41 -2.65 23.70
C LEU A 388 -3.39 -3.72 24.13
N ASN A 389 -2.20 -3.67 23.53
CA ASN A 389 -1.01 -4.40 23.93
C ASN A 389 0.00 -3.41 24.55
N LEU A 390 0.13 -3.40 25.87
CA LEU A 390 1.07 -2.54 26.61
C LEU A 390 2.36 -3.32 26.92
N TRP A 391 3.44 -3.00 26.21
CA TRP A 391 4.73 -3.66 26.35
C TRP A 391 5.66 -2.87 27.26
N LEU A 392 5.97 -3.44 28.42
CA LEU A 392 6.71 -2.77 29.49
C LEU A 392 8.22 -2.91 29.28
N VAL A 393 8.84 -1.85 28.73
CA VAL A 393 10.30 -1.74 28.60
C VAL A 393 10.90 -1.09 29.84
N SER A 394 10.26 -0.04 30.35
CA SER A 394 10.64 0.64 31.59
C SER A 394 10.77 -0.32 32.77
N ALA A 395 11.83 -0.14 33.56
CA ALA A 395 12.06 -0.90 34.79
C ALA A 395 11.37 -0.31 36.03
N ALA A 396 10.55 0.74 35.88
CA ALA A 396 9.83 1.39 36.97
C ALA A 396 8.98 0.39 37.79
N PRO A 397 9.11 0.33 39.14
CA PRO A 397 8.26 -0.50 40.00
C PRO A 397 6.76 -0.20 39.85
N GLU A 398 6.43 1.05 39.54
CA GLU A 398 5.08 1.57 39.29
C GLU A 398 4.42 0.93 38.08
N LEU A 399 5.22 0.48 37.10
CA LEU A 399 4.74 -0.15 35.87
C LEU A 399 4.95 -1.66 35.88
N THR A 400 6.05 -2.16 36.46
CA THR A 400 6.45 -3.58 36.38
C THR A 400 5.82 -4.47 37.45
N THR A 401 5.47 -3.94 38.64
CA THR A 401 4.86 -4.78 39.68
C THR A 401 3.42 -5.17 39.33
N ALA A 402 2.89 -6.26 39.91
CA ALA A 402 1.51 -6.67 39.68
C ALA A 402 0.50 -5.60 40.14
N ALA A 403 0.75 -4.96 41.29
CA ALA A 403 -0.05 -3.85 41.78
C ALA A 403 0.12 -2.58 40.92
N GLY A 404 1.31 -2.35 40.36
CA GLY A 404 1.57 -1.29 39.38
C GLY A 404 0.74 -1.46 38.11
N ARG A 405 0.83 -2.63 37.46
CA ARG A 405 -0.01 -2.99 36.29
C ARG A 405 -1.50 -2.86 36.56
N GLN A 406 -1.97 -3.36 37.71
CA GLN A 406 -3.37 -3.21 38.11
C GLN A 406 -3.77 -1.74 38.21
N ARG A 407 -2.97 -0.91 38.91
CA ARG A 407 -3.24 0.53 39.04
C ARG A 407 -3.20 1.25 37.69
N LEU A 408 -2.29 0.88 36.80
CA LEU A 408 -2.21 1.41 35.43
C LEU A 408 -3.47 1.07 34.63
N GLU A 409 -3.93 -0.19 34.64
CA GLU A 409 -5.15 -0.57 33.94
C GLU A 409 -6.41 0.08 34.54
N GLU A 410 -6.53 0.12 35.88
CA GLU A 410 -7.62 0.81 36.58
C GLU A 410 -7.65 2.31 36.24
N THR A 411 -6.48 2.98 36.23
CA THR A 411 -6.38 4.40 35.87
C THR A 411 -6.69 4.60 34.39
N LEU A 412 -6.19 3.74 33.49
CA LEU A 412 -6.42 3.84 32.05
C LEU A 412 -7.90 3.69 31.71
N ARG A 413 -8.59 2.73 32.35
CA ARG A 413 -10.04 2.56 32.21
C ARG A 413 -10.82 3.75 32.78
N GLN A 414 -10.37 4.36 33.88
CA GLN A 414 -11.00 5.56 34.42
C GLN A 414 -10.79 6.81 33.54
N THR A 415 -9.60 7.01 32.98
CA THR A 415 -9.31 8.12 32.05
C THR A 415 -10.07 7.93 30.72
N ALA A 416 -10.13 6.69 30.20
CA ALA A 416 -10.95 6.35 29.04
C ALA A 416 -12.46 6.52 29.29
N HIS A 417 -12.96 6.24 30.50
CA HIS A 417 -14.34 6.50 30.87
C HIS A 417 -14.67 8.01 30.80
N THR A 418 -13.73 8.89 31.19
CA THR A 418 -13.92 10.34 31.06
C THR A 418 -13.92 10.79 29.59
N ILE A 419 -12.96 10.32 28.78
CA ILE A 419 -12.66 10.88 27.46
C ILE A 419 -13.43 10.19 26.32
N LEU A 420 -13.59 8.87 26.37
CA LEU A 420 -14.09 8.06 25.25
C LEU A 420 -15.56 7.65 25.40
N GLU A 421 -16.01 7.32 26.62
CA GLU A 421 -17.39 6.87 26.87
C GLU A 421 -18.48 7.87 26.43
N PRO A 422 -18.33 9.21 26.62
CA PRO A 422 -19.31 10.18 26.13
C PRO A 422 -19.57 10.12 24.63
N HIS A 423 -18.66 9.51 23.87
CA HIS A 423 -18.73 9.33 22.41
C HIS A 423 -19.00 7.87 22.00
N GLY A 424 -19.32 6.98 22.94
CA GLY A 424 -19.58 5.56 22.69
C GLY A 424 -18.32 4.76 22.29
N LEU A 425 -17.15 5.20 22.73
CA LEU A 425 -15.86 4.54 22.55
C LEU A 425 -15.32 4.08 23.92
N ALA A 426 -14.52 3.01 23.98
CA ALA A 426 -13.89 2.56 25.21
C ALA A 426 -12.63 1.70 24.96
N ILE A 427 -11.89 1.37 26.03
CA ILE A 427 -10.78 0.41 25.99
C ILE A 427 -11.29 -1.02 26.26
N GLY A 428 -10.97 -1.94 25.36
CA GLY A 428 -11.35 -3.35 25.39
C GLY A 428 -10.47 -4.18 26.34
N ALA A 429 -9.91 -5.27 25.84
CA ALA A 429 -8.88 -6.01 26.54
C ALA A 429 -7.57 -5.20 26.62
N VAL A 430 -6.86 -5.32 27.74
CA VAL A 430 -5.50 -4.79 27.92
C VAL A 430 -4.58 -5.98 28.20
N HIS A 431 -3.51 -6.09 27.42
CA HIS A 431 -2.52 -7.16 27.56
C HIS A 431 -1.17 -6.58 27.93
N PHE A 432 -0.60 -7.02 29.04
CA PHE A 432 0.73 -6.60 29.49
C PHE A 432 1.81 -7.59 29.07
N GLY A 433 2.77 -7.11 28.28
CA GLY A 433 4.05 -7.77 28.05
C GLY A 433 5.18 -7.13 28.83
N GLU A 434 6.33 -7.81 28.90
CA GLU A 434 7.54 -7.27 29.53
C GLU A 434 8.76 -7.55 28.66
N ALA A 435 9.51 -6.50 28.32
CA ALA A 435 10.75 -6.63 27.58
C ALA A 435 11.78 -7.44 28.39
N ASN A 436 12.52 -8.32 27.71
CA ASN A 436 13.63 -9.05 28.30
C ASN A 436 14.84 -8.13 28.57
N ALA A 437 15.78 -8.57 29.41
CA ALA A 437 16.92 -7.74 29.83
C ALA A 437 17.78 -7.20 28.67
N ALA A 438 17.89 -7.91 27.54
CA ALA A 438 18.64 -7.45 26.38
C ALA A 438 17.86 -6.43 25.52
N GLN A 439 16.53 -6.50 25.48
CA GLN A 439 15.68 -5.44 24.91
C GLN A 439 15.75 -4.19 25.79
N ARG A 440 15.56 -4.31 27.11
CA ARG A 440 15.61 -3.16 28.04
C ARG A 440 16.93 -2.39 27.94
N MET A 441 18.08 -3.09 27.92
CA MET A 441 19.39 -2.45 27.76
C MET A 441 19.59 -1.65 26.45
N ARG A 442 18.74 -1.84 25.42
CA ARG A 442 18.80 -1.09 24.16
C ARG A 442 17.63 -0.12 23.96
N LEU A 443 16.48 -0.39 24.58
CA LEU A 443 15.19 0.23 24.24
C LEU A 443 14.52 0.96 25.43
N GLN A 444 15.06 0.85 26.64
CA GLN A 444 14.48 1.51 27.83
C GLN A 444 14.65 3.04 27.80
N ARG A 445 15.72 3.53 27.16
CA ARG A 445 15.94 4.94 26.81
C ARG A 445 16.46 4.99 25.38
N MET A 446 15.87 5.81 24.53
CA MET A 446 16.21 5.84 23.11
C MET A 446 15.93 7.19 22.44
N SER A 447 16.41 7.33 21.20
CA SER A 447 15.93 8.36 20.28
C SER A 447 15.23 7.77 19.08
N ASP A 448 14.59 8.64 18.29
CA ASP A 448 13.81 8.32 17.10
C ASP A 448 14.53 7.40 16.08
N SER A 449 15.85 7.48 16.03
CA SER A 449 16.71 6.55 15.25
C SER A 449 16.51 5.06 15.56
N GLN A 450 15.88 4.72 16.70
CA GLN A 450 15.61 3.35 17.14
C GLN A 450 14.13 2.93 17.01
N TYR A 451 13.23 3.79 16.50
CA TYR A 451 11.78 3.51 16.47
C TYR A 451 11.41 2.20 15.75
N ALA A 452 12.02 1.97 14.59
CA ALA A 452 11.85 0.73 13.83
C ALA A 452 12.35 -0.52 14.59
N GLU A 453 13.37 -0.40 15.47
CA GLU A 453 13.77 -1.49 16.35
C GLU A 453 12.73 -1.72 17.46
N LEU A 454 12.18 -0.64 18.03
CA LEU A 454 11.15 -0.68 19.06
C LEU A 454 9.90 -1.42 18.57
N CYS A 455 9.27 -0.96 17.48
CA CYS A 455 8.05 -1.60 16.97
C CYS A 455 8.29 -3.03 16.48
N SER A 456 9.49 -3.34 15.95
CA SER A 456 9.88 -4.70 15.56
C SER A 456 10.01 -5.62 16.78
N ALA A 457 10.68 -5.18 17.84
CA ALA A 457 10.85 -5.94 19.08
C ALA A 457 9.52 -6.12 19.85
N LEU A 458 8.69 -5.07 19.89
CA LEU A 458 7.36 -5.10 20.50
C LEU A 458 6.48 -6.16 19.82
N LYS A 459 6.40 -6.16 18.48
CA LYS A 459 5.65 -7.18 17.72
C LYS A 459 6.19 -8.59 17.90
N ALA A 460 7.51 -8.76 18.05
CA ALA A 460 8.10 -10.07 18.30
C ALA A 460 7.67 -10.67 19.66
N ASP A 461 7.42 -9.82 20.66
CA ASP A 461 6.97 -10.21 22.00
C ASP A 461 5.43 -10.29 22.12
N MET A 462 4.68 -9.40 21.46
CA MET A 462 3.23 -9.20 21.63
C MET A 462 2.35 -9.60 20.44
N GLY A 463 2.95 -9.85 19.27
CA GLY A 463 2.24 -10.13 18.02
C GLY A 463 1.78 -8.88 17.25
N SER A 464 0.87 -9.10 16.30
CA SER A 464 0.28 -8.08 15.42
C SER A 464 -1.15 -8.48 15.08
N GLY A 465 -1.96 -7.54 14.58
CA GLY A 465 -3.38 -7.77 14.29
C GLY A 465 -4.24 -6.60 14.77
N TYR A 466 -5.51 -6.86 15.07
CA TYR A 466 -6.49 -5.84 15.46
C TYR A 466 -6.38 -5.40 16.93
N LYS A 467 -5.16 -5.04 17.36
CA LYS A 467 -4.85 -4.48 18.69
C LYS A 467 -3.79 -3.41 18.55
N LEU A 468 -3.92 -2.29 19.26
CA LEU A 468 -2.89 -1.26 19.26
C LEU A 468 -1.70 -1.71 20.11
N ASN A 469 -0.53 -1.82 19.48
CA ASN A 469 0.74 -2.10 20.13
C ASN A 469 1.36 -0.80 20.65
N MET A 470 1.67 -0.72 21.96
CA MET A 470 2.29 0.44 22.58
C MET A 470 3.40 0.06 23.54
N ALA A 471 4.57 0.69 23.40
CA ALA A 471 5.72 0.51 24.30
C ALA A 471 5.73 1.57 25.40
N LEU A 472 5.95 1.15 26.65
CA LEU A 472 6.21 2.06 27.77
C LEU A 472 7.71 2.04 28.11
N VAL A 473 8.40 3.15 27.85
CA VAL A 473 9.86 3.34 28.04
C VAL A 473 10.13 4.32 29.19
N ASP A 474 11.38 4.44 29.65
CA ASP A 474 11.77 5.50 30.61
C ASP A 474 11.80 6.87 29.90
N GLU A 475 12.51 6.94 28.77
CA GLU A 475 12.78 8.18 28.03
C GLU A 475 12.75 7.92 26.52
N TYR A 476 12.08 8.78 25.76
CA TYR A 476 12.10 8.82 24.30
C TYR A 476 12.51 10.22 23.83
N ARG A 477 13.33 10.33 22.77
CA ARG A 477 13.89 11.59 22.28
C ARG A 477 13.70 11.80 20.78
N VAL A 478 13.27 13.01 20.39
CA VAL A 478 12.98 13.38 19.00
C VAL A 478 13.93 14.49 18.54
N GLN A 479 14.35 14.46 17.27
CA GLN A 479 15.06 15.55 16.60
C GLN A 479 14.11 16.26 15.62
N PHE A 480 13.40 17.28 16.09
CA PHE A 480 12.39 18.01 15.30
C PHE A 480 12.93 18.70 14.03
N SER A 481 14.23 18.95 13.93
CA SER A 481 14.84 19.44 12.68
C SER A 481 16.30 19.00 12.50
N SER A 482 16.72 18.86 11.24
CA SER A 482 18.03 18.32 10.86
C SER A 482 19.20 19.11 11.44
N GLY A 483 19.97 18.47 12.32
CA GLY A 483 21.12 19.09 13.00
C GLY A 483 20.78 19.90 14.26
N ALA A 484 19.50 19.98 14.62
CA ALA A 484 19.05 20.42 15.93
C ALA A 484 19.27 19.31 16.98
N THR A 485 18.47 19.31 18.04
CA THR A 485 18.84 18.75 19.33
C THR A 485 17.82 17.70 19.76
N GLU A 486 18.29 16.52 20.20
CA GLU A 486 17.40 15.43 20.63
C GLU A 486 16.76 15.78 21.97
N GLU A 487 15.49 16.14 21.94
CA GLU A 487 14.71 16.61 23.08
C GLU A 487 13.73 15.54 23.55
N PRO A 488 13.53 15.38 24.87
CA PRO A 488 12.70 14.31 25.41
C PRO A 488 11.22 14.66 25.26
N VAL A 489 10.43 13.70 24.78
CA VAL A 489 8.98 13.84 24.53
C VAL A 489 8.19 12.84 25.36
N LEU A 490 6.91 13.13 25.60
CA LEU A 490 6.02 12.25 26.38
C LEU A 490 5.59 11.01 25.59
N GLY A 491 5.54 11.10 24.26
CA GLY A 491 5.26 9.95 23.40
C GLY A 491 5.59 10.22 21.93
N LEU A 492 5.39 9.19 21.11
CA LEU A 492 5.45 9.27 19.65
C LEU A 492 4.58 8.18 18.99
N ALA A 493 3.75 8.58 18.03
CA ALA A 493 2.94 7.68 17.21
C ALA A 493 2.97 8.06 15.72
N PRO A 494 2.86 7.08 14.80
CA PRO A 494 2.63 7.33 13.39
C PRO A 494 1.21 7.84 13.17
N GLN A 495 1.01 8.63 12.12
CA GLN A 495 -0.30 9.18 11.80
C GLN A 495 -0.62 9.01 10.30
N PRO A 496 -1.47 8.03 9.91
CA PRO A 496 -1.98 6.89 10.69
C PRO A 496 -0.96 5.74 10.87
N GLY A 497 -1.26 4.79 11.76
CA GLY A 497 -0.45 3.59 12.03
C GLY A 497 -1.00 2.25 11.50
N THR A 498 -0.19 1.20 11.57
CA THR A 498 -0.38 -0.08 10.85
C THR A 498 -0.28 -1.35 11.71
N ALA A 499 -0.88 -1.37 12.91
CA ALA A 499 -0.73 -2.50 13.86
C ALA A 499 -1.23 -3.88 13.34
N ILE A 500 -2.03 -3.88 12.27
CA ILE A 500 -2.69 -5.06 11.69
C ILE A 500 -1.75 -5.86 10.77
N ILE A 501 -0.66 -5.26 10.26
CA ILE A 501 0.36 -5.96 9.45
C ILE A 501 1.57 -6.37 10.29
N THR A 502 2.03 -7.61 10.09
CA THR A 502 3.15 -8.19 10.84
C THR A 502 4.47 -7.46 10.55
N GLU A 503 4.69 -7.02 9.32
CA GLU A 503 5.96 -6.42 8.89
C GLU A 503 6.06 -4.91 9.09
N GLY A 504 4.95 -4.23 9.42
CA GLY A 504 4.88 -2.76 9.32
C GLY A 504 5.86 -2.02 10.25
N GLN A 505 6.56 -1.00 9.78
CA GLN A 505 7.46 -0.20 10.63
C GLN A 505 6.70 0.85 11.43
N HIS A 506 5.53 1.28 10.95
CA HIS A 506 4.60 2.17 11.64
C HIS A 506 3.52 1.39 12.45
N SER A 507 3.88 0.21 12.97
CA SER A 507 2.94 -0.74 13.59
C SER A 507 2.76 -0.60 15.11
N CYS A 508 3.36 0.42 15.73
CA CYS A 508 3.22 0.67 17.17
C CYS A 508 3.25 2.17 17.52
N ALA A 509 3.06 2.49 18.80
CA ALA A 509 3.33 3.79 19.40
C ALA A 509 4.24 3.63 20.63
N VAL A 510 4.79 4.74 21.15
CA VAL A 510 5.63 4.76 22.35
C VAL A 510 5.21 5.88 23.31
N VAL A 511 5.34 5.62 24.61
CA VAL A 511 5.10 6.61 25.69
C VAL A 511 6.24 6.53 26.70
N ALA A 512 6.75 7.68 27.13
CA ALA A 512 7.91 7.83 28.02
C ALA A 512 7.49 8.23 29.44
N TRP A 513 7.87 7.40 30.42
CA TRP A 513 7.40 7.49 31.80
C TRP A 513 8.08 8.57 32.65
N GLU A 514 9.38 8.84 32.47
CA GLU A 514 10.12 9.68 33.42
C GLU A 514 9.74 11.16 33.38
N LEU A 515 9.27 11.66 32.24
CA LEU A 515 8.79 13.04 32.13
C LEU A 515 7.50 13.30 32.92
N MET A 516 6.78 12.25 33.32
CA MET A 516 5.52 12.31 34.08
C MET A 516 5.74 12.28 35.60
N ASP A 517 6.96 12.04 36.08
CA ASP A 517 7.36 12.15 37.50
C ASP A 517 6.48 11.33 38.48
N GLY A 518 5.93 10.20 37.99
CA GLY A 518 5.04 9.32 38.75
C GLY A 518 3.54 9.56 38.57
N ASP A 519 3.11 10.52 37.74
CA ASP A 519 1.70 10.77 37.47
C ASP A 519 1.10 9.70 36.52
N MET A 520 0.35 8.78 37.13
CA MET A 520 -0.36 7.72 36.42
C MET A 520 -1.54 8.24 35.59
N GLN A 521 -2.13 9.41 35.92
CA GLN A 521 -3.21 9.99 35.14
C GLN A 521 -2.66 10.61 33.85
N GLU A 522 -1.56 11.38 33.95
CA GLU A 522 -0.86 11.93 32.78
C GLU A 522 -0.43 10.79 31.83
N LEU A 523 0.24 9.74 32.35
CA LEU A 523 0.58 8.55 31.56
C LEU A 523 -0.63 7.98 30.80
N THR A 524 -1.79 7.87 31.45
CA THR A 524 -2.97 7.30 30.80
C THR A 524 -3.65 8.26 29.82
N ALA A 525 -3.51 9.58 30.00
CA ALA A 525 -3.94 10.56 29.01
C ALA A 525 -3.03 10.48 27.77
N THR A 526 -1.70 10.46 27.95
CA THR A 526 -0.73 10.31 26.85
C THR A 526 -0.91 8.98 26.11
N ILE A 527 -1.19 7.87 26.81
CA ILE A 527 -1.56 6.58 26.15
C ILE A 527 -2.75 6.76 25.20
N ILE A 528 -3.78 7.54 25.57
CA ILE A 528 -4.95 7.76 24.70
C ILE A 528 -4.65 8.79 23.60
N HIS A 529 -3.80 9.79 23.86
CA HIS A 529 -3.31 10.78 22.88
C HIS A 529 -2.49 10.12 21.76
N GLU A 530 -1.46 9.34 22.10
CA GLU A 530 -0.65 8.58 21.13
C GLU A 530 -1.50 7.51 20.42
N SER A 531 -2.50 6.94 21.10
CA SER A 531 -3.50 6.10 20.44
C SER A 531 -4.29 6.88 19.39
N ALA A 532 -4.72 8.10 19.68
CA ALA A 532 -5.49 8.92 18.76
C ALA A 532 -4.68 9.38 17.53
N HIS A 533 -3.39 9.68 17.68
CA HIS A 533 -2.48 9.87 16.54
C HIS A 533 -2.39 8.60 15.67
N PHE A 534 -2.17 7.43 16.29
CA PHE A 534 -2.13 6.14 15.59
C PHE A 534 -3.40 5.89 14.74
N LEU A 535 -4.54 6.39 15.21
CA LEU A 535 -5.86 6.23 14.59
C LEU A 535 -6.23 7.36 13.60
N GLY A 536 -5.36 8.38 13.42
CA GLY A 536 -5.48 9.41 12.38
C GLY A 536 -5.90 10.82 12.85
N LEU A 537 -5.92 11.12 14.16
CA LEU A 537 -6.07 12.51 14.63
C LEU A 537 -4.73 13.26 14.58
N ALA A 538 -4.77 14.54 14.18
CA ALA A 538 -3.64 15.47 14.29
C ALA A 538 -3.72 16.27 15.59
N HIS A 539 -2.70 17.10 15.87
CA HIS A 539 -2.83 18.13 16.89
C HIS A 539 -3.91 19.15 16.51
N THR A 540 -4.78 19.57 17.44
CA THR A 540 -5.81 20.61 17.17
C THR A 540 -5.16 21.95 16.81
N THR A 541 -4.12 22.28 17.56
CA THR A 541 -3.11 23.31 17.27
C THR A 541 -1.75 22.70 17.58
N ASP A 542 -0.81 22.82 16.64
CA ASP A 542 0.56 22.34 16.80
C ASP A 542 1.46 23.37 17.49
N GLU A 543 2.71 23.02 17.80
CA GLU A 543 3.65 23.87 18.56
C GLU A 543 3.74 25.31 18.04
N ASP A 544 3.74 25.51 16.71
CA ASP A 544 3.93 26.80 16.05
C ASP A 544 2.73 27.76 16.11
N GLY A 545 1.54 27.29 16.51
CA GLY A 545 0.29 28.06 16.45
C GLY A 545 -0.09 28.56 15.04
N LEU A 546 0.43 27.90 13.99
CA LEU A 546 0.14 28.15 12.58
C LEU A 546 -0.45 26.91 11.90
N SER A 547 -0.12 25.72 12.41
CA SER A 547 -0.57 24.41 11.94
C SER A 547 -1.71 23.88 12.83
N PHE A 548 -2.75 23.31 12.21
CA PHE A 548 -4.00 22.90 12.88
C PHE A 548 -4.57 21.61 12.27
N ASP A 549 -5.50 20.93 12.96
CA ASP A 549 -6.21 19.78 12.38
C ASP A 549 -7.26 20.14 11.32
N PHE A 550 -7.69 19.14 10.55
CA PHE A 550 -8.67 19.28 9.47
C PHE A 550 -10.12 19.32 9.95
N LEU A 551 -10.36 19.35 11.27
CA LEU A 551 -11.70 19.25 11.83
C LEU A 551 -12.30 20.65 12.00
N SER A 552 -13.63 20.72 12.03
CA SER A 552 -14.35 22.00 12.00
C SER A 552 -15.18 22.30 13.26
N ASP A 553 -15.00 21.48 14.29
CA ASP A 553 -15.52 21.69 15.65
C ASP A 553 -14.42 21.75 16.72
N THR A 554 -13.15 21.69 16.31
CA THR A 554 -11.94 21.93 17.09
C THR A 554 -11.65 23.44 17.15
N PRO A 555 -11.45 24.04 18.34
CA PRO A 555 -10.93 25.40 18.44
C PRO A 555 -9.46 25.45 17.99
N GLN A 556 -9.01 26.62 17.55
CA GLN A 556 -7.65 26.83 17.02
C GLN A 556 -6.97 28.00 17.75
N CYS A 557 -5.78 27.76 18.32
CA CYS A 557 -5.03 28.73 19.10
C CYS A 557 -3.94 29.42 18.26
N SER A 558 -4.33 30.34 17.37
CA SER A 558 -3.34 30.93 16.46
C SER A 558 -2.34 31.84 17.15
N ALA A 559 -1.04 31.59 16.91
CA ALA A 559 0.10 32.39 17.39
C ALA A 559 -0.04 33.88 17.04
N ALA A 560 -0.69 34.22 15.92
CA ALA A 560 -1.01 35.61 15.55
C ALA A 560 -1.89 36.37 16.57
N SER A 561 -2.45 35.66 17.54
CA SER A 561 -3.24 36.18 18.66
C SER A 561 -2.89 35.61 20.04
N ALA A 562 -2.18 34.48 20.10
CA ALA A 562 -1.92 33.72 21.32
C ALA A 562 -0.45 33.67 21.77
N ASP A 563 0.53 33.87 20.88
CA ASP A 563 1.95 34.03 21.25
C ASP A 563 2.11 35.40 21.93
N VAL A 564 2.03 35.41 23.26
CA VAL A 564 1.98 36.64 24.08
C VAL A 564 3.37 37.03 24.58
N ASP A 565 4.28 36.06 24.77
CA ASP A 565 5.66 36.35 25.17
C ASP A 565 6.63 36.57 23.98
N GLY A 566 6.24 36.16 22.76
CA GLY A 566 7.00 36.32 21.52
C GLY A 566 7.99 35.19 21.23
N ASN A 567 7.86 34.02 21.88
CA ASN A 567 8.75 32.88 21.69
C ASN A 567 8.54 32.14 20.35
N LYS A 568 7.38 32.37 19.69
CA LYS A 568 6.87 31.74 18.43
C LYS A 568 6.19 30.38 18.54
N ASN A 569 6.07 29.84 19.74
CA ASN A 569 5.30 28.65 20.02
C ASN A 569 4.07 29.06 20.84
N VAL A 570 3.04 28.20 20.95
CA VAL A 570 1.84 28.49 21.76
C VAL A 570 1.65 27.46 22.88
N GLY A 571 1.74 27.90 24.14
CA GLY A 571 1.70 27.01 25.31
C GLY A 571 0.31 26.75 25.88
N VAL A 572 0.19 25.78 26.81
CA VAL A 572 -1.08 25.46 27.50
C VAL A 572 -1.70 26.66 28.23
N ASP A 573 -0.88 27.59 28.75
CA ASP A 573 -1.34 28.80 29.44
C ASP A 573 -1.92 29.86 28.47
N GLU A 574 -1.40 29.90 27.24
CA GLU A 574 -1.85 30.83 26.18
C GLU A 574 -3.11 30.28 25.48
N CYS A 575 -3.13 28.97 25.24
CA CYS A 575 -4.25 28.26 24.61
C CYS A 575 -5.35 27.83 25.58
N ALA A 576 -5.28 28.22 26.86
CA ALA A 576 -6.24 27.89 27.92
C ALA A 576 -7.69 28.33 27.66
N LEU A 577 -7.90 29.28 26.74
CA LEU A 577 -9.24 29.76 26.32
C LEU A 577 -9.66 29.23 24.93
N PHE A 578 -8.86 28.36 24.32
CA PHE A 578 -9.06 27.80 22.99
C PHE A 578 -9.23 26.28 23.07
N ASP A 579 -8.14 25.53 22.92
CA ASP A 579 -8.09 24.07 22.73
C ASP A 579 -7.09 23.34 23.64
N ALA A 580 -6.39 24.02 24.56
CA ALA A 580 -5.46 23.36 25.52
C ALA A 580 -6.13 22.36 26.48
N ASN A 581 -7.47 22.25 26.45
CA ASN A 581 -8.29 21.26 27.15
C ASN A 581 -8.88 20.17 26.23
N ASN A 582 -8.43 20.10 24.98
CA ASN A 582 -8.62 18.96 24.08
C ASN A 582 -7.53 17.91 24.36
N LEU A 583 -7.79 16.63 24.05
CA LEU A 583 -6.76 15.59 24.17
C LEU A 583 -5.58 15.87 23.23
N MET A 584 -5.89 16.31 22.01
CA MET A 584 -4.94 16.45 20.92
C MET A 584 -4.30 17.83 20.89
N PHE A 585 -4.23 18.55 22.00
CA PHE A 585 -3.33 19.70 22.07
C PHE A 585 -1.89 19.21 22.23
N TRP A 586 -0.95 19.79 21.47
CA TRP A 586 0.42 19.27 21.29
C TRP A 586 1.23 19.14 22.59
N GLN A 587 0.90 19.94 23.61
CA GLN A 587 1.62 20.02 24.87
C GLN A 587 0.77 19.50 26.04
N SER A 588 1.27 18.49 26.75
CA SER A 588 0.64 18.02 27.98
C SER A 588 0.83 18.99 29.15
N GLY A 589 -0.16 18.97 30.03
CA GLY A 589 -0.16 19.65 31.32
C GLY A 589 -1.31 19.14 32.19
N ALA A 590 -1.32 19.51 33.46
CA ALA A 590 -2.21 18.92 34.48
C ALA A 590 -3.73 19.05 34.23
N GLN A 591 -4.17 19.79 33.20
CA GLN A 591 -5.57 19.85 32.78
C GLN A 591 -5.94 18.82 31.68
N GLN A 592 -4.97 18.18 31.01
CA GLN A 592 -5.25 17.13 30.02
C GLN A 592 -5.88 15.85 30.63
N ALA A 593 -5.82 15.67 31.95
CA ALA A 593 -6.59 14.65 32.66
C ALA A 593 -8.10 14.97 32.83
N SER A 594 -8.56 16.15 32.39
CA SER A 594 -9.95 16.66 32.53
C SER A 594 -10.64 16.89 31.17
N VAL A 595 -10.18 16.17 30.14
CA VAL A 595 -10.34 16.46 28.71
C VAL A 595 -11.66 15.98 28.09
N ASN A 596 -12.06 16.65 27.00
CA ASN A 596 -13.04 16.19 26.02
C ASN A 596 -12.38 15.95 24.64
N LEU A 597 -12.95 15.04 23.85
CA LEU A 597 -12.80 15.04 22.39
C LEU A 597 -13.97 15.79 21.74
N THR A 598 -13.81 16.23 20.50
CA THR A 598 -14.92 16.81 19.72
C THR A 598 -15.81 15.74 19.09
N ALA A 599 -16.92 16.16 18.47
CA ALA A 599 -17.81 15.23 17.78
C ALA A 599 -17.16 14.70 16.49
N GLN A 600 -16.38 15.52 15.78
CA GLN A 600 -15.66 15.09 14.58
C GLN A 600 -14.42 14.24 14.91
N GLN A 601 -13.70 14.54 15.99
CA GLN A 601 -12.58 13.71 16.47
C GLN A 601 -13.05 12.28 16.74
N SER A 602 -14.09 12.11 17.56
CA SER A 602 -14.63 10.79 17.87
C SER A 602 -15.36 10.11 16.70
N TRP A 603 -15.83 10.88 15.71
CA TRP A 603 -16.37 10.34 14.45
C TRP A 603 -15.27 9.70 13.59
N LEU A 604 -14.06 10.28 13.58
CA LEU A 604 -12.90 9.73 12.89
C LEU A 604 -12.40 8.48 13.61
N LEU A 605 -12.16 8.58 14.93
CA LEU A 605 -11.64 7.46 15.73
C LEU A 605 -12.48 6.18 15.55
N ARG A 606 -13.81 6.29 15.64
CA ARG A 606 -14.75 5.16 15.47
C ARG A 606 -14.57 4.41 14.14
N ARG A 607 -14.11 5.10 13.10
CA ARG A 607 -13.95 4.57 11.74
C ARG A 607 -12.62 3.91 11.49
N HIS A 608 -11.65 4.01 12.39
CA HIS A 608 -10.40 3.29 12.22
C HIS A 608 -10.61 1.77 12.39
N PRO A 609 -10.06 0.89 11.51
CA PRO A 609 -10.31 -0.55 11.57
C PRO A 609 -9.91 -1.29 12.86
N LEU A 610 -9.18 -0.65 13.77
CA LEU A 610 -8.84 -1.18 15.09
C LEU A 610 -9.98 -1.11 16.12
N PHE A 611 -11.00 -0.29 15.89
CA PHE A 611 -12.21 -0.34 16.71
C PHE A 611 -13.11 -1.50 16.28
N HIS A 612 -13.77 -2.14 17.24
CA HIS A 612 -14.81 -3.15 16.98
C HIS A 612 -15.97 -3.04 17.97
N PRO A 613 -17.15 -3.60 17.65
CA PRO A 613 -18.23 -3.72 18.61
C PRO A 613 -17.77 -4.31 19.94
N ALA A 614 -18.20 -3.71 21.05
CA ALA A 614 -18.01 -4.27 22.37
C ALA A 614 -18.60 -5.70 22.43
N PRO A 615 -17.93 -6.67 23.09
CA PRO A 615 -18.51 -8.00 23.29
C PRO A 615 -19.88 -7.89 23.96
N GLN A 616 -20.90 -8.53 23.39
CA GLN A 616 -22.23 -8.51 23.99
C GLN A 616 -22.22 -9.24 25.34
N THR A 617 -22.55 -8.51 26.41
CA THR A 617 -22.74 -9.08 27.74
C THR A 617 -23.91 -10.08 27.71
N PRO A 618 -23.71 -11.35 28.12
CA PRO A 618 -24.74 -12.40 28.05
C PRO A 618 -25.81 -12.32 29.15
#